data_AF-A0A1V0N5L9-F1
#
_entry.id   AF-A0A1V0N5L9-F1
#
_cell.length_a   1.000
_cell.length_b   1.000
_cell.length_c   1.000
_cell.angle_alpha   90.00
_cell.angle_beta   90.00
_cell.angle_gamma   90.00
#
_symmetry.space_group_name_H-M   'P 1'
#
loop_
_entity.id
_entity.type
_entity.pdbx_description
1 polymer ?
#
loop_
_entity_poly.entity_id
_entity_poly.type
_entity_poly.pdbx_seq_one_letter_code
_entity_poly.pdbx_strand_id
1 'polypeptide(L)' 'MLTILIGSLARRDYTPFSDDDVIIITDSTRSEIEFMDPYMPIDIEPRVFTINRIYEMAKSLLVTMRYLII' A
#
# COMPACT_ATOMS: atom_id res chain seq x y z
N MET A 1 -3.76 2.71 -13.84
CA MET A 1 -3.47 1.88 -12.66
C MET A 1 -1.99 1.95 -12.39
N LEU A 2 -1.61 2.45 -11.22
CA LEU A 2 -0.22 2.59 -10.76
C LEU A 2 -0.09 1.77 -9.47
N THR A 3 0.90 0.89 -9.41
CA THR A 3 1.20 0.08 -8.21
C THR A 3 2.55 0.51 -7.66
N ILE A 4 2.58 0.82 -6.37
CA ILE A 4 3.77 1.29 -5.67
C ILE A 4 4.03 0.33 -4.51
N LEU A 5 5.20 -0.28 -4.51
CA LEU A 5 5.68 -1.04 -3.37
C LEU A 5 6.24 -0.07 -2.33
N ILE A 6 5.81 -0.23 -1.08
CA ILE A 6 6.26 0.58 0.07
C ILE A 6 6.73 -0.36 1.19
N GLY A 7 7.00 0.18 2.38
CA GLY A 7 7.40 -0.63 3.53
C GLY A 7 8.77 -1.28 3.40
N SER A 8 8.97 -2.34 4.19
CA SER A 8 10.29 -2.98 4.36
C SER A 8 10.77 -3.73 3.11
N LEU A 9 9.85 -4.29 2.33
CA LEU A 9 10.17 -4.90 1.04
C LEU A 9 10.72 -3.88 0.04
N ALA A 10 10.14 -2.68 -0.02
CA ALA A 10 10.67 -1.60 -0.87
C ALA A 10 12.07 -1.14 -0.43
N ARG A 11 12.33 -1.10 0.88
CA ARG A 11 13.63 -0.72 1.48
C ARG A 11 14.67 -1.84 1.46
N ARG A 12 14.24 -3.08 1.18
CA ARG A 12 15.07 -4.30 1.19
C ARG A 12 15.59 -4.65 2.60
N ASP A 13 14.89 -4.21 3.64
CA ASP A 13 15.18 -4.48 5.06
C ASP A 13 14.08 -5.34 5.73
N TYR A 14 13.29 -6.05 4.91
CA TYR A 14 12.23 -6.94 5.36
C TYR A 14 12.75 -8.15 6.15
N THR A 15 11.95 -8.57 7.12
CA THR A 15 12.15 -9.80 7.89
C THR A 15 11.06 -10.81 7.54
N PRO A 16 11.23 -12.11 7.88
CA PRO A 16 10.17 -13.11 7.67
C PRO A 16 8.86 -12.86 8.44
N PHE A 17 8.83 -11.83 9.30
CA PHE A 17 7.66 -11.42 10.09
C PHE A 17 7.20 -10.00 9.76
N SER A 18 7.71 -9.42 8.67
CA SER A 18 7.36 -8.07 8.26
C SER A 18 6.07 -8.09 7.45
N ASP A 19 5.07 -7.33 7.88
CA ASP A 19 3.88 -7.02 7.10
C ASP A 19 4.31 -6.07 5.97
N ASP A 20 4.28 -6.52 4.72
CA ASP A 20 4.75 -5.72 3.59
C ASP A 20 3.59 -4.96 2.93
N ASP A 21 3.59 -3.64 3.01
CA ASP A 21 2.53 -2.82 2.42
C ASP A 21 2.70 -2.61 0.90
N VAL A 22 1.59 -2.68 0.15
CA VAL A 22 1.51 -2.27 -1.26
C VAL A 22 0.45 -1.20 -1.45
N ILE A 23 0.80 -0.07 -2.07
CA ILE A 23 -0.18 0.95 -2.47
C ILE A 23 -0.60 0.72 -3.92
N ILE A 24 -1.90 0.57 -4.15
CA ILE A 24 -2.47 0.60 -5.50
C ILE A 24 -3.22 1.91 -5.69
N ILE A 25 -2.80 2.68 -6.70
CA ILE A 25 -3.45 3.92 -7.11
C ILE A 25 -4.24 3.66 -8.39
N THR A 26 -5.54 3.84 -8.31
CA THR A 26 -6.45 3.59 -9.43
C THR A 26 -7.56 4.64 -9.49
N ASP A 27 -8.03 4.94 -10.71
CA ASP A 27 -9.19 5.80 -10.93
C ASP A 27 -10.51 5.03 -10.75
N SER A 28 -10.42 3.73 -10.45
CA SER A 28 -11.55 2.87 -10.13
C SER A 28 -12.19 3.26 -8.78
N THR A 29 -13.51 3.16 -8.71
CA THR A 29 -14.28 3.31 -7.46
C THR A 29 -14.16 2.10 -6.53
N ARG A 30 -13.64 0.97 -7.02
CA ARG A 30 -13.35 -0.21 -6.19
C ARG A 30 -12.08 0.04 -5.39
N SER A 31 -12.25 0.06 -4.07
CA SER A 31 -11.20 0.20 -3.06
C SER A 31 -10.71 -1.13 -2.49
N GLU A 32 -11.17 -2.24 -3.06
CA GLU A 32 -10.94 -3.59 -2.52
C GLU A 32 -10.22 -4.46 -3.54
N ILE A 33 -9.25 -5.24 -3.06
CA ILE A 33 -8.66 -6.31 -3.84
C ILE A 33 -9.54 -7.55 -3.66
N GLU A 34 -10.15 -8.01 -4.75
CA GLU A 34 -11.08 -9.15 -4.71
C GLU A 34 -10.38 -10.50 -4.54
N PHE A 35 -9.06 -10.58 -4.81
CA PHE A 35 -8.31 -11.82 -4.70
C PHE A 35 -6.82 -11.58 -4.45
N MET A 36 -6.29 -12.24 -3.41
CA MET A 36 -4.86 -12.47 -3.21
C MET A 36 -4.62 -13.99 -3.27
N ASP A 37 -3.51 -14.40 -3.89
CA ASP A 37 -3.12 -15.80 -3.92
C ASP A 37 -2.88 -16.30 -2.47
N PRO A 38 -3.62 -17.30 -1.98
CA PRO A 38 -3.43 -17.82 -0.62
C PRO A 38 -2.08 -18.52 -0.42
N TYR A 39 -1.35 -18.83 -1.50
CA TYR A 39 0.00 -19.40 -1.45
C TYR A 39 1.09 -18.35 -1.67
N MET A 40 0.76 -17.06 -1.60
CA MET A 40 1.73 -15.98 -1.71
C MET A 40 2.86 -16.20 -0.70
N PRO A 41 4.13 -16.26 -1.13
CA PRO A 41 5.25 -16.56 -0.25
C PRO A 41 5.62 -15.39 0.68
N ILE A 42 4.94 -14.25 0.54
CA ILE A 42 5.16 -12.99 1.25
C ILE A 42 3.78 -12.51 1.70
N ASP A 43 3.68 -12.08 2.96
CA ASP A 43 2.46 -11.46 3.48
C ASP A 43 2.41 -10.01 3.01
N ILE A 44 1.45 -9.71 2.13
CA ILE A 44 1.32 -8.38 1.53
C ILE A 44 0.01 -7.76 1.99
N GLU A 45 0.07 -6.54 2.50
CA GLU A 45 -1.11 -5.74 2.82
C GLU A 45 -1.39 -4.72 1.70
N PRO A 46 -2.31 -5.01 0.78
CA PRO A 46 -2.68 -4.04 -0.24
C PRO A 46 -3.60 -2.94 0.30
N ARG A 47 -3.30 -1.70 -0.09
CA ARG A 47 -4.12 -0.53 0.18
C ARG A 47 -4.45 0.17 -1.12
N VAL A 48 -5.74 0.27 -1.44
CA VAL A 48 -6.22 0.88 -2.69
C VAL A 48 -6.66 2.32 -2.44
N PHE A 49 -6.12 3.25 -3.22
CA PHE A 49 -6.49 4.67 -3.15
C PHE A 49 -6.80 5.24 -4.54
N THR A 50 -7.66 6.25 -4.56
CA THR A 50 -7.80 7.12 -5.73
C THR A 50 -6.72 8.19 -5.72
N ILE A 51 -6.39 8.73 -6.90
CA ILE A 51 -5.39 9.80 -7.02
C ILE A 51 -5.77 11.04 -6.18
N ASN A 52 -7.06 11.38 -6.14
CA ASN A 52 -7.56 12.49 -5.32
C ASN A 52 -7.33 12.24 -3.83
N ARG A 53 -7.53 11.00 -3.37
CA ARG A 53 -7.29 10.64 -1.97
C ARG A 53 -5.81 10.79 -1.60
N ILE A 54 -4.90 10.40 -2.49
CA ILE A 54 -3.46 10.59 -2.32
C ILE A 54 -3.11 12.09 -2.23
N TYR A 55 -3.66 12.93 -3.12
CA TYR A 55 -3.43 14.37 -3.08
C TYR A 55 -3.92 15.02 -1.77
N GLU A 56 -5.09 14.63 -1.27
CA GLU A 56 -5.62 15.15 -0.01
C GLU A 56 -4.78 14.70 1.20
N MET A 57 -4.27 13.46 1.18
CA MET A 57 -3.34 12.97 2.20
C MET A 57 -2.00 13.73 2.18
N ALA A 58 -1.48 14.03 0.99
CA ALA A 58 -0.24 14.79 0.83
C ALA A 58 -0.36 16.24 1.31
N LYS A 59 -1.48 16.92 1.00
CA LYS A 59 -1.73 18.32 1.42
C LYS A 59 -1.87 18.48 2.93
N SER A 60 -2.44 17.48 3.60
CA SER A 60 -2.84 17.60 5.00
C SER A 60 -1.72 17.28 5.99
N LEU A 61 -0.50 16.92 5.52
CA LEU A 61 0.60 16.39 6.36
C LEU A 61 0.11 15.30 7.33
N LEU A 62 -0.99 14.62 6.97
CA LEU A 62 -1.70 13.76 7.91
C LEU A 62 -0.79 12.59 8.27
N VAL A 63 -0.70 12.38 9.57
CA VAL A 63 -0.02 11.28 10.27
C VAL A 63 -0.27 9.91 9.61
N THR A 64 -1.33 9.75 8.82
CA THR A 64 -1.62 8.59 7.98
C THR A 64 -0.52 8.25 6.97
N MET A 65 0.18 9.21 6.35
CA MET A 65 1.34 8.88 5.49
C MET A 65 2.51 8.32 6.30
N ARG A 66 2.67 8.72 7.57
CA ARG A 66 3.64 8.09 8.48
C ARG A 66 3.26 6.62 8.71
N TYR A 67 2.00 6.33 9.02
CA TYR A 67 1.52 4.95 9.21
C TYR A 67 1.58 4.08 7.94
N LEU A 68 1.66 4.68 6.74
CA LEU A 68 1.87 3.95 5.49
C LEU A 68 3.34 3.68 5.16
N ILE A 69 4.30 4.30 5.87
CA ILE A 69 5.72 4.22 5.51
C ILE A 69 6.54 3.53 6.60
N ILE A 70 6.05 3.52 7.85
CA ILE A 70 6.71 2.91 9.01
C ILE A 70 6.47 1.40 8.97
#